data_AF-A0A4W5PS63-F1
#
_entry.id   AF-A0A4W5PS63-F1
#
_cell.length_a   1.000
_cell.length_b   1.000
_cell.length_c   1.000
_cell.angle_alpha   90.00
_cell.angle_beta   90.00
_cell.angle_gamma   90.00
#
_symmetry.space_group_name_H-M   'P 1'
#
loop_
_entity.id
_entity.type
_entity.pdbx_description
1 polymer ?
#
loop_
_entity_poly.entity_id
_entity_poly.type
_entity_poly.pdbx_seq_one_letter_code
_entity_poly.pdbx_strand_id
1 'polypeptide(L)'
;KRHFPTAAVCLGLLCVLLLGWIIGLFFDREFLFSLKHSSSSRDQLQTSYNTLTKEREQDQLQTSDNTLTKERDQLQTRYNTLTKERDQLQTSYNTLTKERDQLQTSSNTLTKERDQLQTSNNILTTERDQLQTSYNTLTKEKDQLQTSNNILTTERDQLQTSYNTLTKEKDQLQTNYNILTEERDQLQTSYNTLFAERAQLQTSSNTMTAEREQLQTSNNTLTKERDQLQTSNNTLLAERAQLQTSSNTMTAEREQLQTSNNTLTKERDQLQTTTERDRISETIFMCPQGWKKLGSSCYYVSTEYKSWEESRQDCRNRGADLVVINSEDKQTFVNWLCGVKNYVWIGLTDSATEGSWKWVDDTPLNTTYWNSGQPDSMCCFSYRYWNSGQSDSMCCFS
;
A
#
# COMPACT_ATOMS: atom_id res chain seq x y z
N LYS A 1 241.33 -70.00 146.23
CA LYS A 1 240.86 -71.01 147.23
C LYS A 1 239.38 -70.70 147.52
N ARG A 2 238.40 -71.49 147.01
CA ARG A 2 237.55 -72.58 147.63
C ARG A 2 236.54 -72.06 148.71
N HIS A 3 235.26 -72.45 148.91
CA HIS A 3 234.34 -73.57 148.50
C HIS A 3 232.80 -73.28 148.78
N PHE A 4 231.87 -73.90 147.99
CA PHE A 4 230.45 -74.47 148.12
C PHE A 4 229.40 -74.13 149.24
N PRO A 5 228.06 -74.48 149.17
CA PRO A 5 227.11 -74.88 148.08
C PRO A 5 225.60 -74.36 148.15
N THR A 6 224.81 -74.55 147.05
CA THR A 6 223.32 -74.83 146.87
C THR A 6 222.20 -74.02 147.57
N ALA A 7 221.20 -73.38 146.92
CA ALA A 7 220.22 -73.73 145.84
C ALA A 7 218.81 -74.15 146.38
N ALA A 8 217.72 -73.56 145.84
CA ALA A 8 216.57 -74.29 145.24
C ALA A 8 215.10 -73.77 145.43
N VAL A 9 214.70 -72.83 146.30
CA VAL A 9 213.23 -72.69 146.60
C VAL A 9 212.53 -71.40 146.14
N CYS A 10 213.15 -70.23 146.09
CA CYS A 10 212.36 -68.99 145.87
C CYS A 10 212.07 -68.62 144.40
N LEU A 11 212.74 -69.26 143.44
CA LEU A 11 212.51 -69.04 141.99
C LEU A 11 211.25 -69.74 141.45
N GLY A 12 210.59 -70.61 142.23
CA GLY A 12 209.37 -71.31 141.82
C GLY A 12 208.07 -70.53 142.05
N LEU A 13 207.98 -69.70 143.11
CA LEU A 13 206.70 -69.12 143.55
C LEU A 13 206.29 -67.84 142.79
N LEU A 14 207.26 -67.07 142.28
CA LEU A 14 206.97 -65.83 141.53
C LEU A 14 206.48 -66.07 140.09
N CYS A 15 206.84 -67.21 139.47
CA CYS A 15 206.38 -67.55 138.12
C CYS A 15 204.88 -67.88 138.05
N VAL A 16 204.27 -68.35 139.15
CA VAL A 16 202.85 -68.74 139.16
C VAL A 16 201.91 -67.52 139.24
N LEU A 17 202.32 -66.44 139.90
CA LEU A 17 201.49 -65.24 140.01
C LEU A 17 201.42 -64.43 138.71
N LEU A 18 202.48 -64.46 137.89
CA LEU A 18 202.50 -63.76 136.59
C LEU A 18 201.64 -64.45 135.53
N LEU A 19 201.47 -65.77 135.62
CA LEU A 19 200.61 -66.51 134.67
C LEU A 19 199.11 -66.33 134.98
N GLY A 20 198.73 -66.12 136.25
CA GLY A 20 197.33 -65.87 136.63
C GLY A 20 196.77 -64.52 136.14
N TRP A 21 197.60 -63.47 136.12
CA TRP A 21 197.14 -62.12 135.78
C TRP A 21 196.92 -61.91 134.26
N ILE A 22 197.71 -62.59 133.42
CA ILE A 22 197.60 -62.50 131.96
C ILE A 22 196.29 -63.13 131.46
N ILE A 23 195.81 -64.18 132.11
CA ILE A 23 194.56 -64.86 131.72
C ILE A 23 193.34 -63.98 132.03
N GLY A 24 193.36 -63.19 133.12
CA GLY A 24 192.26 -62.30 133.49
C GLY A 24 192.02 -61.14 132.50
N LEU A 25 193.08 -60.57 131.94
CA LEU A 25 192.98 -59.42 131.03
C LEU A 25 192.48 -59.77 129.62
N PHE A 26 192.58 -61.05 129.23
CA PHE A 26 192.11 -61.48 127.91
C PHE A 26 190.57 -61.57 127.86
N PHE A 27 189.95 -62.04 128.95
CA PHE A 27 188.49 -62.22 129.01
C PHE A 27 187.70 -60.91 129.04
N ASP A 28 188.22 -59.83 129.66
CA ASP A 28 187.50 -58.54 129.73
C ASP A 28 187.44 -57.79 128.38
N ARG A 29 188.49 -57.94 127.55
CA ARG A 29 188.58 -57.23 126.27
C ARG A 29 187.64 -57.82 125.22
N GLU A 30 187.36 -59.11 125.32
CA GLU A 30 186.54 -59.85 124.37
C GLU A 30 185.04 -59.59 124.60
N PHE A 31 184.61 -59.37 125.86
CA PHE A 31 183.22 -59.07 126.20
C PHE A 31 182.77 -57.66 125.77
N LEU A 32 183.63 -56.64 125.94
CA LEU A 32 183.31 -55.25 125.61
C LEU A 32 183.16 -54.98 124.10
N PHE A 33 183.89 -55.71 123.25
CA PHE A 33 183.76 -55.58 121.78
C PHE A 33 182.41 -56.11 121.28
N SER A 34 181.94 -57.22 121.87
CA SER A 34 180.67 -57.86 121.51
C SER A 34 179.45 -56.97 121.85
N LEU A 35 179.49 -56.28 123.00
CA LEU A 35 178.42 -55.34 123.40
C LEU A 35 178.31 -54.13 122.46
N LYS A 36 179.43 -53.59 121.98
CA LYS A 36 179.43 -52.44 121.04
C LYS A 36 178.89 -52.83 119.66
N HIS A 37 179.25 -54.02 119.18
CA HIS A 37 178.72 -54.53 117.91
C HIS A 37 177.21 -54.78 118.00
N SER A 38 176.74 -55.35 119.11
CA SER A 38 175.32 -55.60 119.37
C SER A 38 174.48 -54.32 119.45
N SER A 39 174.99 -53.24 120.04
CA SER A 39 174.30 -51.93 120.05
C SER A 39 174.15 -51.36 118.64
N SER A 40 175.23 -51.37 117.85
CA SER A 40 175.22 -50.85 116.48
C SER A 40 174.28 -51.64 115.57
N SER A 41 174.21 -52.97 115.72
CA SER A 41 173.27 -53.80 114.96
C SER A 41 171.82 -53.54 115.34
N ARG A 42 171.52 -53.29 116.64
CA ARG A 42 170.18 -52.91 117.08
C ARG A 42 169.75 -51.56 116.52
N ASP A 43 170.65 -50.58 116.53
CA ASP A 43 170.36 -49.24 115.98
C ASP A 43 170.13 -49.30 114.46
N GLN A 44 170.87 -50.14 113.74
CA GLN A 44 170.66 -50.39 112.30
C GLN A 44 169.32 -51.09 112.03
N LEU A 45 168.95 -52.09 112.84
CA LEU A 45 167.67 -52.79 112.70
C LEU A 45 166.49 -51.85 113.00
N GLN A 46 166.60 -51.02 114.05
CA GLN A 46 165.58 -50.05 114.40
C GLN A 46 165.41 -49.01 113.29
N THR A 47 166.52 -48.53 112.72
CA THR A 47 166.50 -47.60 111.58
C THR A 47 165.86 -48.25 110.36
N SER A 48 166.24 -49.48 110.02
CA SER A 48 165.68 -50.23 108.88
C SER A 48 164.19 -50.53 109.05
N TYR A 49 163.75 -50.95 110.23
CA TYR A 49 162.34 -51.19 110.54
C TYR A 49 161.51 -49.90 110.43
N ASN A 50 162.02 -48.79 110.97
CA ASN A 50 161.36 -47.50 110.88
C ASN A 50 161.27 -47.02 109.42
N THR A 51 162.33 -47.20 108.63
CA THR A 51 162.36 -46.86 107.20
C THR A 51 161.39 -47.71 106.38
N LEU A 52 161.40 -49.03 106.54
CA LEU A 52 160.49 -49.96 105.84
C LEU A 52 159.02 -49.73 106.21
N THR A 53 158.75 -49.39 107.48
CA THR A 53 157.39 -49.06 107.93
C THR A 53 156.93 -47.76 107.28
N LYS A 54 157.80 -46.74 107.26
CA LYS A 54 157.52 -45.46 106.60
C LYS A 54 157.37 -45.59 105.08
N GLU A 55 158.19 -46.41 104.42
CA GLU A 55 158.09 -46.72 102.99
C GLU A 55 156.78 -47.46 102.67
N ARG A 56 156.40 -48.47 103.47
CA ARG A 56 155.11 -49.16 103.30
C ARG A 56 153.93 -48.23 103.50
N GLU A 57 153.96 -47.40 104.54
CA GLU A 57 152.91 -46.40 104.81
C GLU A 57 152.85 -45.37 103.67
N GLN A 58 153.99 -44.92 103.16
CA GLN A 58 154.08 -43.99 102.05
C GLN A 58 153.59 -44.61 100.73
N ASP A 59 153.92 -45.86 100.44
CA ASP A 59 153.44 -46.61 99.26
C ASP A 59 151.93 -46.88 99.34
N GLN A 60 151.42 -47.23 100.52
CA GLN A 60 149.97 -47.40 100.76
C GLN A 60 149.23 -46.08 100.60
N LEU A 61 149.76 -44.99 101.18
CA LEU A 61 149.20 -43.66 101.07
C LEU A 61 149.22 -43.18 99.61
N GLN A 62 150.32 -43.42 98.89
CA GLN A 62 150.48 -43.06 97.48
C GLN A 62 149.55 -43.87 96.58
N THR A 63 149.32 -45.15 96.89
CA THR A 63 148.33 -45.99 96.18
C THR A 63 146.91 -45.48 96.42
N SER A 64 146.61 -45.10 97.66
CA SER A 64 145.30 -44.53 98.02
C SER A 64 145.07 -43.17 97.36
N ASP A 65 146.08 -42.29 97.34
CA ASP A 65 146.01 -40.97 96.70
C ASP A 65 145.84 -41.09 95.18
N ASN A 66 146.55 -42.03 94.55
CA ASN A 66 146.38 -42.35 93.13
C ASN A 66 144.96 -42.89 92.83
N THR A 67 144.39 -43.70 93.73
CA THR A 67 143.03 -44.23 93.59
C THR A 67 141.98 -43.14 93.75
N LEU A 68 142.10 -42.32 94.80
CA LEU A 68 141.24 -41.17 95.06
C LEU A 68 141.32 -40.14 93.93
N THR A 69 142.51 -39.93 93.36
CA THR A 69 142.70 -39.07 92.17
C THR A 69 141.92 -39.60 90.98
N LYS A 70 141.99 -40.91 90.69
CA LYS A 70 141.19 -41.53 89.62
C LYS A 70 139.69 -41.40 89.87
N GLU A 71 139.24 -41.64 91.09
CA GLU A 71 137.83 -41.49 91.46
C GLU A 71 137.36 -40.04 91.33
N ARG A 72 138.15 -39.07 91.79
CA ARG A 72 137.87 -37.64 91.61
C ARG A 72 137.79 -37.28 90.13
N ASP A 73 138.71 -37.76 89.31
CA ASP A 73 138.73 -37.46 87.88
C ASP A 73 137.54 -38.13 87.15
N GLN A 74 137.14 -39.34 87.57
CA GLN A 74 135.91 -40.00 87.12
C GLN A 74 134.65 -39.22 87.55
N LEU A 75 134.60 -38.75 88.80
CA LEU A 75 133.49 -37.96 89.33
C LEU A 75 133.39 -36.62 88.60
N GLN A 76 134.52 -35.97 88.35
CA GLN A 76 134.61 -34.73 87.58
C GLN A 76 134.13 -34.93 86.15
N THR A 77 134.52 -36.05 85.52
CA THR A 77 134.03 -36.41 84.18
C THR A 77 132.52 -36.61 84.19
N ARG A 78 131.99 -37.36 85.16
CA ARG A 78 130.54 -37.57 85.31
C ARG A 78 129.79 -36.27 85.58
N TYR A 79 130.33 -35.38 86.41
CA TYR A 79 129.78 -34.06 86.69
C TYR A 79 129.74 -33.19 85.43
N ASN A 80 130.83 -33.19 84.65
CA ASN A 80 130.90 -32.46 83.39
C ASN A 80 129.88 -33.00 82.37
N THR A 81 129.70 -34.33 82.31
CA THR A 81 128.66 -34.96 81.45
C THR A 81 127.26 -34.57 81.90
N LEU A 82 126.95 -34.68 83.20
CA LEU A 82 125.63 -34.34 83.74
C LEU A 82 125.29 -32.84 83.55
N THR A 83 126.32 -31.98 83.62
CA THR A 83 126.19 -30.55 83.32
C THR A 83 125.78 -30.33 81.87
N LYS A 84 126.42 -31.04 80.91
CA LYS A 84 126.05 -30.98 79.49
C LYS A 84 124.63 -31.49 79.25
N GLU A 85 124.23 -32.60 79.89
CA GLU A 85 122.88 -33.14 79.79
C GLU A 85 121.83 -32.16 80.35
N ARG A 86 122.11 -31.52 81.48
CA ARG A 86 121.26 -30.48 82.05
C ARG A 86 121.13 -29.29 81.09
N ASP A 87 122.23 -28.83 80.50
CA ASP A 87 122.21 -27.69 79.57
C ASP A 87 121.47 -28.03 78.27
N GLN A 88 121.61 -29.27 77.78
CA GLN A 88 120.82 -29.81 76.66
C GLN A 88 119.33 -29.87 77.03
N LEU A 89 118.98 -30.36 78.22
CA LEU A 89 117.60 -30.43 78.69
C LEU A 89 116.99 -29.03 78.86
N GLN A 90 117.76 -28.07 79.40
CA GLN A 90 117.34 -26.68 79.51
C GLN A 90 117.08 -26.07 78.13
N THR A 91 117.93 -26.38 77.15
CA THR A 91 117.73 -25.94 75.76
C THR A 91 116.46 -26.55 75.18
N SER A 92 116.24 -27.85 75.36
CA SER A 92 115.02 -28.54 74.92
C SER A 92 113.76 -27.97 75.58
N TYR A 93 113.79 -27.71 76.89
CA TYR A 93 112.70 -27.08 77.63
C TYR A 93 112.36 -25.68 77.10
N ASN A 94 113.40 -24.87 76.83
CA ASN A 94 113.22 -23.53 76.26
C ASN A 94 112.62 -23.59 74.85
N THR A 95 113.03 -24.57 74.03
CA THR A 95 112.44 -24.80 72.69
C THR A 95 110.97 -25.21 72.80
N LEU A 96 110.64 -26.18 73.65
CA LEU A 96 109.26 -26.65 73.83
C LEU A 96 108.35 -25.54 74.37
N THR A 97 108.87 -24.66 75.21
CA THR A 97 108.16 -23.47 75.71
C THR A 97 107.79 -22.53 74.55
N LYS A 98 108.72 -22.27 73.62
CA LYS A 98 108.45 -21.47 72.43
C LYS A 98 107.41 -22.12 71.52
N GLU A 99 107.52 -23.43 71.30
CA GLU A 99 106.54 -24.18 70.49
C GLU A 99 105.14 -24.14 71.11
N ARG A 100 105.03 -24.30 72.43
CA ARG A 100 103.77 -24.14 73.17
C ARG A 100 103.18 -22.74 72.99
N ASP A 101 103.99 -21.70 73.11
CA ASP A 101 103.52 -20.31 72.98
C ASP A 101 103.08 -20.00 71.53
N GLN A 102 103.78 -20.56 70.54
CA GLN A 102 103.36 -20.52 69.14
C GLN A 102 102.03 -21.24 68.92
N LEU A 103 101.88 -22.46 69.46
CA LEU A 103 100.62 -23.22 69.39
C LEU A 103 99.47 -22.50 70.07
N GLN A 104 99.71 -21.88 71.23
CA GLN A 104 98.73 -21.06 71.93
C GLN A 104 98.28 -19.88 71.07
N THR A 105 99.23 -19.22 70.40
CA THR A 105 98.93 -18.11 69.49
C THR A 105 98.08 -18.58 68.32
N SER A 106 98.44 -19.69 67.67
CA SER A 106 97.66 -20.29 66.58
C SER A 106 96.25 -20.72 67.03
N SER A 107 96.12 -21.31 68.23
CA SER A 107 94.82 -21.69 68.81
C SER A 107 93.93 -20.47 69.05
N ASN A 108 94.50 -19.38 69.57
CA ASN A 108 93.78 -18.13 69.76
C ASN A 108 93.32 -17.51 68.42
N THR A 109 94.14 -17.59 67.37
CA THR A 109 93.78 -17.13 66.02
C THR A 109 92.64 -17.96 65.43
N LEU A 110 92.75 -19.29 65.47
CA LEU A 110 91.69 -20.20 64.99
C LEU A 110 90.36 -20.00 65.73
N THR A 111 90.42 -19.69 67.02
CA THR A 111 89.23 -19.35 67.81
C THR A 111 88.53 -18.11 67.25
N LYS A 112 89.29 -17.06 66.94
CA LYS A 112 88.73 -15.83 66.33
C LYS A 112 88.14 -16.09 64.96
N GLU A 113 88.82 -16.87 64.11
CA GLU A 113 88.32 -17.24 62.78
C GLU A 113 87.02 -18.05 62.86
N ARG A 114 86.95 -19.01 63.79
CA ARG A 114 85.73 -19.78 64.06
C ARG A 114 84.58 -18.86 64.48
N ASP A 115 84.83 -17.91 65.38
CA ASP A 115 83.80 -17.00 65.87
C ASP A 115 83.31 -16.04 64.75
N GLN A 116 84.21 -15.62 63.87
CA GLN A 116 83.88 -14.86 62.65
C GLN A 116 83.02 -15.69 61.70
N LEU A 117 83.41 -16.94 61.42
CA LEU A 117 82.64 -17.84 60.57
C LEU A 117 81.25 -18.13 61.15
N GLN A 118 81.15 -18.30 62.47
CA GLN A 118 79.87 -18.49 63.14
C GLN A 118 78.97 -17.27 63.00
N THR A 119 79.54 -16.06 63.09
CA THR A 119 78.82 -14.81 62.84
C THR A 119 78.30 -14.75 61.40
N SER A 120 79.16 -15.01 60.41
CA SER A 120 78.74 -15.05 59.00
C SER A 120 77.67 -16.09 58.72
N ASN A 121 77.75 -17.27 59.34
CA ASN A 121 76.75 -18.32 59.17
C ASN A 121 75.38 -17.94 59.76
N ASN A 122 75.38 -17.22 60.89
CA ASN A 122 74.14 -16.70 61.48
C ASN A 122 73.49 -15.62 60.58
N ILE A 123 74.30 -14.76 59.97
CA ILE A 123 73.83 -13.77 58.99
C ILE A 123 73.21 -14.46 57.78
N LEU A 124 73.92 -15.42 57.17
CA LEU A 124 73.42 -16.18 56.02
C LEU A 124 72.13 -16.95 56.33
N THR A 125 72.00 -17.48 57.55
CA THR A 125 70.76 -18.14 58.00
C THR A 125 69.60 -17.15 58.03
N THR A 126 69.84 -15.93 58.54
CA THR A 126 68.83 -14.87 58.58
C THR A 126 68.43 -14.43 57.17
N GLU A 127 69.39 -14.24 56.27
CA GLU A 127 69.14 -13.87 54.87
C GLU A 127 68.34 -14.95 54.13
N ARG A 128 68.67 -16.23 54.35
CA ARG A 128 67.92 -17.36 53.81
C ARG A 128 66.46 -17.35 54.28
N ASP A 129 66.22 -17.10 55.55
CA ASP A 129 64.87 -17.11 56.12
C ASP A 129 64.03 -15.91 55.62
N GLN A 130 64.68 -14.75 55.42
CA GLN A 130 64.06 -13.60 54.75
C GLN A 130 63.71 -13.92 53.30
N LEU A 131 64.62 -14.56 52.55
CA LEU A 131 64.37 -14.95 51.16
C LEU A 131 63.23 -15.97 51.06
N GLN A 132 63.17 -16.95 51.97
CA GLN A 132 62.07 -17.90 52.05
C GLN A 132 60.73 -17.20 52.30
N THR A 133 60.72 -16.19 53.16
CA THR A 133 59.52 -15.38 53.44
C THR A 133 59.07 -14.61 52.19
N SER A 134 60.02 -14.00 51.48
CA SER A 134 59.75 -13.30 50.21
C SER A 134 59.22 -14.25 49.15
N TYR A 135 59.80 -15.45 49.02
CA TYR A 135 59.36 -16.48 48.08
C TYR A 135 57.92 -16.95 48.37
N ASN A 136 57.60 -17.20 49.64
CA ASN A 136 56.26 -17.60 50.05
C ASN A 136 55.23 -16.50 49.77
N THR A 137 55.62 -15.23 49.93
CA THR A 137 54.76 -14.07 49.61
C THR A 137 54.49 -13.98 48.11
N LEU A 138 55.54 -14.06 47.30
CA LEU A 138 55.42 -14.02 45.84
C LEU A 138 54.59 -15.19 45.29
N THR A 139 54.68 -16.36 45.91
CA THR A 139 53.84 -17.52 45.56
C THR A 139 52.36 -17.22 45.80
N LYS A 140 52.00 -16.60 46.93
CA LYS A 140 50.62 -16.20 47.21
C LYS A 140 50.12 -15.14 46.23
N GLU A 141 50.94 -14.15 45.90
CA GLU A 141 50.59 -13.12 44.91
C GLU A 141 50.36 -13.74 43.53
N LYS A 142 51.19 -14.70 43.12
CA LYS A 142 51.00 -15.46 41.88
C LYS A 142 49.66 -16.20 41.86
N ASP A 143 49.29 -16.87 42.95
CA ASP A 143 48.03 -17.61 43.04
C ASP A 143 46.81 -16.67 43.01
N GLN A 144 46.93 -15.50 43.64
CA GLN A 144 45.91 -14.45 43.57
C GLN A 144 45.75 -13.91 42.13
N LEU A 145 46.86 -13.62 41.46
CA LEU A 145 46.83 -13.18 40.05
C LEU A 145 46.24 -14.26 39.13
N GLN A 146 46.58 -15.53 39.36
CA GLN A 146 45.97 -16.64 38.61
C GLN A 146 44.46 -16.69 38.81
N THR A 147 43.99 -16.48 40.04
CA THR A 147 42.57 -16.44 40.36
C THR A 147 41.87 -15.28 39.64
N SER A 148 42.43 -14.06 39.73
CA SER A 148 41.92 -12.88 39.03
C SER A 148 41.87 -13.08 37.52
N ASN A 149 42.89 -13.69 36.92
CA ASN A 149 42.94 -13.97 35.49
C ASN A 149 41.85 -14.98 35.05
N ASN A 150 41.57 -15.99 35.88
CA ASN A 150 40.49 -16.94 35.62
C ASN A 150 39.10 -16.27 35.69
N ILE A 151 38.90 -15.35 36.64
CA ILE A 151 37.67 -14.55 36.75
C ILE A 151 37.50 -13.68 35.50
N LEU A 152 38.53 -12.93 35.11
CA LEU A 152 38.50 -12.08 33.90
C LEU A 152 38.24 -12.89 32.62
N THR A 153 38.78 -14.10 32.53
CA THR A 153 38.50 -15.03 31.42
C THR A 153 37.01 -15.40 31.38
N THR A 154 36.42 -15.68 32.54
CA THR A 154 35.00 -16.02 32.66
C THR A 154 34.11 -14.83 32.28
N GLU A 155 34.43 -13.62 32.77
CA GLU A 155 33.72 -12.38 32.43
C GLU A 155 33.79 -12.08 30.93
N ARG A 156 34.96 -12.26 30.31
CA ARG A 156 35.14 -12.11 28.86
C ARG A 156 34.24 -13.07 28.08
N ASP A 157 34.15 -14.33 28.50
CA ASP A 157 33.35 -15.34 27.81
C ASP A 157 31.83 -15.08 27.96
N GLN A 158 31.40 -14.56 29.13
CA GLN A 158 30.04 -14.08 29.34
C GLN A 158 29.71 -12.87 28.45
N LEU A 159 30.65 -11.93 28.33
CA LEU A 159 30.49 -10.75 27.48
C LEU A 159 30.42 -11.15 26.00
N GLN A 160 31.25 -12.10 25.57
CA GLN A 160 31.20 -12.67 24.22
C GLN A 160 29.86 -13.33 23.92
N THR A 161 29.31 -14.06 24.90
CA THR A 161 27.98 -14.68 24.78
C THR A 161 26.90 -13.62 24.61
N SER A 162 26.93 -12.58 25.44
CA SER A 162 25.99 -11.46 25.38
C SER A 162 26.07 -10.71 24.04
N TYR A 163 27.28 -10.48 23.53
CA TYR A 163 27.52 -9.88 22.22
C TYR A 163 26.92 -10.71 21.08
N ASN A 164 27.11 -12.03 21.11
CA ASN A 164 26.56 -12.93 20.11
C ASN A 164 25.03 -12.95 20.13
N THR A 165 24.40 -12.90 21.31
CA THR A 165 22.95 -12.78 21.45
C THR A 165 22.44 -11.47 20.87
N LEU A 166 23.06 -10.34 21.21
CA LEU A 166 22.66 -9.03 20.71
C LEU A 166 22.80 -8.93 19.19
N THR A 167 23.81 -9.58 18.61
CA THR A 167 23.98 -9.67 17.15
C THR A 167 22.79 -10.38 16.50
N LYS A 168 22.33 -11.50 17.07
CA LYS A 168 21.15 -12.22 16.56
C LYS A 168 19.87 -11.39 16.68
N GLU A 169 19.68 -10.69 17.79
CA GLU A 169 18.53 -9.81 17.99
C GLU A 169 18.51 -8.66 16.97
N LYS A 170 19.68 -8.07 16.67
CA LYS A 170 19.83 -7.07 15.62
C LYS A 170 19.43 -7.61 14.25
N ASP A 171 19.89 -8.80 13.89
CA ASP A 171 19.58 -9.42 12.60
C ASP A 171 18.08 -9.75 12.48
N GLN A 172 17.46 -10.19 13.57
CA GLN A 172 16.01 -10.40 13.65
C GLN A 172 15.24 -9.08 13.47
N LEU A 173 15.69 -8.01 14.14
CA LEU A 173 15.06 -6.70 14.02
C LEU A 173 15.19 -6.15 12.60
N GLN A 174 16.34 -6.34 11.94
CA GLN A 174 16.53 -5.97 10.55
C GLN A 174 15.58 -6.72 9.62
N THR A 175 15.37 -8.01 9.88
CA THR A 175 14.42 -8.84 9.12
C THR A 175 12.99 -8.31 9.29
N ASN A 176 12.57 -8.04 10.54
CA ASN A 176 11.25 -7.49 10.82
C ASN A 176 11.04 -6.10 10.17
N TYR A 177 12.07 -5.26 10.18
CA TYR A 177 12.04 -3.96 9.53
C TYR A 177 11.83 -4.07 8.01
N ASN A 178 12.50 -5.03 7.36
CA ASN A 178 12.33 -5.27 5.94
C ASN A 178 10.91 -5.74 5.61
N ILE A 179 10.34 -6.65 6.42
CA ILE A 179 8.95 -7.12 6.27
C ILE A 179 7.96 -5.96 6.40
N LEU A 180 8.10 -5.11 7.43
CA LEU A 180 7.24 -3.93 7.60
C LEU A 180 7.33 -2.96 6.42
N THR A 181 8.51 -2.85 5.82
CA THR A 181 8.73 -2.02 4.63
C THR A 181 7.95 -2.57 3.44
N GLU A 182 7.98 -3.88 3.22
CA GLU A 182 7.20 -4.56 2.17
C GLU A 182 5.68 -4.42 2.41
N GLU A 183 5.21 -4.62 3.65
CA GLU A 183 3.79 -4.45 4.01
C GLU A 183 3.30 -3.02 3.75
N ARG A 184 4.12 -2.01 4.09
CA ARG A 184 3.83 -0.60 3.80
C ARG A 184 3.71 -0.36 2.30
N ASP A 185 4.61 -0.92 1.49
CA ASP A 185 4.60 -0.73 0.04
C ASP A 185 3.41 -1.44 -0.62
N GLN A 186 3.01 -2.60 -0.10
CA GLN A 186 1.77 -3.27 -0.49
C GLN A 186 0.53 -2.43 -0.15
N LEU A 187 0.48 -1.86 1.05
CA LEU A 187 -0.63 -0.99 1.47
C LEU A 187 -0.70 0.28 0.61
N GLN A 188 0.45 0.87 0.27
CA GLN A 188 0.51 2.03 -0.63
C GLN A 188 -0.03 1.69 -2.02
N THR A 189 0.30 0.51 -2.55
CA THR A 189 -0.24 0.00 -3.81
C THR A 189 -1.77 -0.15 -3.72
N SER A 190 -2.27 -0.79 -2.66
CA SER A 190 -3.71 -0.99 -2.44
C SER A 190 -4.46 0.34 -2.34
N TYR A 191 -3.90 1.32 -1.62
CA TYR A 191 -4.44 2.67 -1.52
C TYR A 191 -4.54 3.35 -2.90
N ASN A 192 -3.49 3.27 -3.70
CA ASN A 192 -3.48 3.87 -5.05
C ASN A 192 -4.53 3.24 -5.97
N THR A 193 -4.72 1.92 -5.88
CA THR A 193 -5.77 1.20 -6.62
C THR A 193 -7.16 1.66 -6.20
N LEU A 194 -7.44 1.70 -4.89
CA LEU A 194 -8.72 2.19 -4.36
C LEU A 194 -9.00 3.64 -4.77
N PHE A 195 -7.97 4.49 -4.79
CA PHE A 195 -8.09 5.86 -5.27
C PHE A 195 -8.52 5.92 -6.75
N ALA A 196 -7.92 5.08 -7.60
CA ALA A 196 -8.27 4.99 -9.01
C ALA A 196 -9.70 4.45 -9.22
N GLU A 197 -10.09 3.40 -8.50
CA GLU A 197 -11.45 2.84 -8.53
C GLU A 197 -12.49 3.89 -8.11
N ARG A 198 -12.20 4.67 -7.06
CA ARG A 198 -13.06 5.78 -6.63
C ARG A 198 -13.23 6.83 -7.72
N ALA A 199 -12.16 7.18 -8.44
CA ALA A 199 -12.24 8.13 -9.55
C ALA A 199 -13.08 7.57 -10.72
N GLN A 200 -12.99 6.26 -11.00
CA GLN A 200 -13.83 5.59 -11.99
C GLN A 200 -15.31 5.60 -11.57
N LEU A 201 -15.62 5.25 -10.31
CA LEU A 201 -16.98 5.30 -9.78
C LEU A 201 -17.56 6.71 -9.83
N GLN A 202 -16.76 7.73 -9.50
CA GLN A 202 -17.17 9.12 -9.63
C GLN A 202 -17.55 9.47 -11.07
N THR A 203 -16.75 9.01 -12.04
CA THR A 203 -17.01 9.21 -13.47
C THR A 203 -18.32 8.54 -13.88
N SER A 204 -18.52 7.27 -13.50
CA SER A 204 -19.77 6.53 -13.77
C SER A 204 -21.00 7.21 -13.16
N SER A 205 -20.90 7.70 -11.92
CA SER A 205 -21.96 8.44 -11.24
C SER A 205 -22.32 9.73 -11.97
N ASN A 206 -21.32 10.47 -12.46
CA ASN A 206 -21.54 11.69 -13.24
C ASN A 206 -22.25 11.38 -14.56
N THR A 207 -21.84 10.31 -15.25
CA THR A 207 -22.50 9.84 -16.49
C THR A 207 -23.95 9.47 -16.26
N MET A 208 -24.25 8.66 -15.24
CA MET A 208 -25.62 8.28 -14.88
C MET A 208 -26.49 9.50 -14.54
N THR A 209 -25.89 10.51 -13.90
CA THR A 209 -26.59 11.77 -13.59
C THR A 209 -26.97 12.50 -14.87
N ALA A 210 -26.05 12.61 -15.84
CA ALA A 210 -26.32 13.22 -17.15
C ALA A 210 -27.38 12.45 -17.95
N GLU A 211 -27.32 11.11 -17.96
CA GLU A 211 -28.34 10.27 -18.60
C GLU A 211 -29.72 10.48 -17.97
N ARG A 212 -29.78 10.58 -16.63
CA ARG A 212 -31.04 10.88 -15.92
C ARG A 212 -31.61 12.25 -16.31
N GLU A 213 -30.77 13.27 -16.42
CA GLU A 213 -31.19 14.61 -16.87
C GLU A 213 -31.70 14.62 -18.31
N GLN A 214 -31.07 13.83 -19.20
CA GLN A 214 -31.55 13.63 -20.57
C GLN A 214 -32.92 12.94 -20.59
N LEU A 215 -33.09 11.85 -19.84
CA LEU A 215 -34.38 11.15 -19.73
C LEU A 215 -35.47 12.06 -19.16
N GLN A 216 -35.15 12.87 -18.16
CA GLN A 216 -36.08 13.85 -17.60
C GLN A 216 -36.50 14.88 -18.67
N THR A 217 -35.56 15.33 -19.50
CA THR A 217 -35.84 16.24 -20.62
C THR A 217 -36.77 15.59 -21.64
N SER A 218 -36.47 14.36 -22.07
CA SER A 218 -37.33 13.62 -23.01
C SER A 218 -38.73 13.38 -22.44
N ASN A 219 -38.85 13.03 -21.16
CA ASN A 219 -40.15 12.84 -20.51
C ASN A 219 -40.97 14.14 -20.45
N ASN A 220 -40.32 15.28 -20.20
CA ASN A 220 -40.99 16.59 -20.24
C ASN A 220 -41.48 16.93 -21.67
N THR A 221 -40.71 16.59 -22.70
CA THR A 221 -41.12 16.77 -24.10
C THR A 221 -42.33 15.89 -24.44
N LEU A 222 -42.27 14.60 -24.10
CA LEU A 222 -43.40 13.67 -24.30
C LEU A 222 -44.66 14.11 -23.56
N THR A 223 -44.50 14.69 -22.36
CA THR A 223 -45.61 15.27 -21.59
C THR A 223 -46.26 16.42 -22.37
N LYS A 224 -45.46 17.33 -22.95
CA LYS A 224 -45.97 18.43 -23.78
C LYS A 224 -46.67 17.93 -25.04
N GLU A 225 -46.10 16.96 -25.74
CA GLU A 225 -46.71 16.36 -26.93
C GLU A 225 -48.04 15.68 -26.59
N ARG A 226 -48.09 14.94 -25.49
CA ARG A 226 -49.33 14.34 -24.97
C ARG A 226 -50.38 15.41 -24.69
N ASP A 227 -50.01 16.51 -24.03
CA ASP A 227 -50.95 17.59 -23.70
C ASP A 227 -51.45 18.32 -24.97
N GLN A 228 -50.60 18.47 -25.99
CA GLN A 228 -50.97 18.97 -27.31
C GLN A 228 -51.95 18.02 -28.01
N LEU A 229 -51.68 16.72 -28.03
CA LEU A 229 -52.57 15.71 -28.61
C LEU A 229 -53.93 15.67 -27.88
N GLN A 230 -53.92 15.78 -26.55
CA GLN A 230 -55.14 15.87 -25.75
C GLN A 230 -55.97 17.09 -26.16
N THR A 231 -55.32 18.24 -26.38
CA THR A 231 -55.96 19.47 -26.85
C THR A 231 -56.57 19.28 -28.24
N SER A 232 -55.79 18.75 -29.21
CA SER A 232 -56.27 18.48 -30.56
C SER A 232 -57.45 17.50 -30.58
N ASN A 233 -57.41 16.45 -29.74
CA ASN A 233 -58.51 15.50 -29.62
C ASN A 233 -59.78 16.15 -29.07
N ASN A 234 -59.66 17.03 -28.06
CA ASN A 234 -60.80 17.78 -27.54
C ASN A 234 -61.40 18.73 -28.60
N THR A 235 -60.56 19.38 -29.41
CA THR A 235 -61.02 20.21 -30.54
C THR A 235 -61.77 19.37 -31.56
N LEU A 236 -61.24 18.22 -31.96
CA LEU A 236 -61.90 17.30 -32.90
C LEU A 236 -63.24 16.79 -32.35
N LEU A 237 -63.32 16.51 -31.05
CA LEU A 237 -64.59 16.15 -30.40
C LEU A 237 -65.62 17.29 -30.46
N ALA A 238 -65.19 18.54 -30.28
CA ALA A 238 -66.05 19.71 -30.41
C ALA A 238 -66.52 19.92 -31.86
N GLU A 239 -65.62 19.83 -32.83
CA GLU A 239 -65.95 19.89 -34.26
C GLU A 239 -66.93 18.78 -34.66
N ARG A 240 -66.71 17.56 -34.17
CA ARG A 240 -67.64 16.44 -34.37
C ARG A 240 -69.02 16.74 -33.80
N ALA A 241 -69.11 17.33 -32.61
CA ALA A 241 -70.39 17.72 -32.01
C ALA A 241 -71.10 18.82 -32.83
N GLN A 242 -70.34 19.78 -33.37
CA GLN A 242 -70.87 20.80 -34.28
C GLN A 242 -71.39 20.18 -35.59
N LEU A 243 -70.62 19.30 -36.22
CA LEU A 243 -71.03 18.59 -37.44
C LEU A 243 -72.27 17.73 -37.19
N GLN A 244 -72.35 17.05 -36.05
CA GLN A 244 -73.53 16.29 -35.67
C GLN A 244 -74.77 17.18 -35.51
N THR A 245 -74.60 18.38 -34.93
CA THR A 245 -75.67 19.37 -34.81
C THR A 245 -76.13 19.88 -36.19
N SER A 246 -75.18 20.20 -37.06
CA SER A 246 -75.47 20.61 -38.44
C SER A 246 -76.19 19.51 -39.23
N SER A 247 -75.73 18.26 -39.10
CA SER A 247 -76.37 17.09 -39.71
C SER A 247 -77.81 16.90 -39.21
N ASN A 248 -78.05 17.03 -37.91
CA ASN A 248 -79.40 16.93 -37.35
C ASN A 248 -80.32 18.05 -37.88
N THR A 249 -79.77 19.27 -38.04
CA THR A 249 -80.50 20.43 -38.59
C THR A 249 -80.87 20.19 -40.05
N MET A 250 -79.91 19.75 -40.89
CA MET A 250 -80.17 19.41 -42.29
C MET A 250 -81.19 18.27 -42.43
N THR A 251 -81.15 17.27 -41.55
CA THR A 251 -82.16 16.21 -41.52
C THR A 251 -83.55 16.79 -41.20
N ALA A 252 -83.66 17.68 -40.22
CA ALA A 252 -84.93 18.34 -39.88
C ALA A 252 -85.46 19.22 -41.03
N GLU A 253 -84.58 20.00 -41.68
CA GLU A 253 -84.94 20.79 -42.87
C GLU A 253 -85.41 19.90 -44.02
N ARG A 254 -84.74 18.76 -44.24
CA ARG A 254 -85.15 17.78 -45.25
C ARG A 254 -86.52 17.21 -44.94
N GLU A 255 -86.80 16.86 -43.69
CA GLU A 255 -88.13 16.38 -43.26
C GLU A 255 -89.21 17.45 -43.46
N GLN A 256 -88.90 18.73 -43.19
CA GLN A 256 -89.79 19.86 -43.48
C GLN A 256 -90.06 20.01 -44.98
N LEU A 257 -89.00 20.01 -45.81
CA LEU A 257 -89.14 20.09 -47.26
C LEU A 257 -89.92 18.90 -47.84
N GLN A 258 -89.67 17.69 -47.33
CA GLN A 258 -90.42 16.50 -47.72
C GLN A 258 -91.90 16.65 -47.37
N THR A 259 -92.21 17.17 -46.17
CA THR A 259 -93.59 17.46 -45.76
C THR A 259 -94.23 18.50 -46.68
N SER A 260 -93.52 19.60 -46.97
CA SER A 260 -94.00 20.66 -47.85
C SER A 260 -94.25 20.17 -49.27
N ASN A 261 -93.34 19.34 -49.81
CA ASN A 261 -93.48 18.73 -51.13
C ASN A 261 -94.65 17.75 -51.20
N ASN A 262 -94.89 16.96 -50.14
CA ASN A 262 -96.07 16.11 -50.04
C ASN A 262 -97.37 16.93 -50.04
N THR A 263 -97.40 18.06 -49.33
CA THR A 263 -98.54 19.00 -49.35
C THR A 263 -98.76 19.59 -50.74
N LEU A 264 -97.71 20.12 -51.37
CA LEU A 264 -97.79 20.67 -52.73
C LEU A 264 -98.23 19.62 -53.77
N THR A 265 -97.82 18.36 -53.59
CA THR A 265 -98.26 17.26 -54.46
C THR A 265 -99.76 17.01 -54.30
N LYS A 266 -100.29 17.02 -53.07
CA LYS A 266 -101.74 16.94 -52.83
C LYS A 266 -102.51 18.10 -53.46
N GLU A 267 -101.99 19.32 -53.35
CA GLU A 267 -102.58 20.51 -53.98
C GLU A 267 -102.60 20.40 -55.51
N ARG A 268 -101.48 19.94 -56.11
CA ARG A 268 -101.40 19.66 -57.55
C ARG A 268 -102.45 18.64 -58.00
N ASP A 269 -102.57 17.52 -57.28
CA ASP A 269 -103.52 16.45 -57.63
C ASP A 269 -104.98 16.95 -57.57
N GLN A 270 -105.30 17.82 -56.60
CA GLN A 270 -106.61 18.50 -56.50
C GLN A 270 -106.87 19.45 -57.68
N LEU A 271 -105.87 20.21 -58.12
CA LEU A 271 -105.98 21.11 -59.27
C LEU A 271 -106.14 20.34 -60.60
N GLN A 272 -105.43 19.22 -60.78
CA GLN A 272 -105.57 18.38 -61.97
C GLN A 272 -106.98 17.77 -62.07
N THR A 273 -107.53 17.25 -60.96
CA THR A 273 -108.90 16.72 -60.95
C THR A 273 -109.97 17.78 -61.26
N THR A 274 -109.70 19.05 -60.95
CA THR A 274 -110.58 20.17 -61.31
C THR A 274 -110.48 20.48 -62.82
N THR A 275 -109.28 20.41 -63.39
CA THR A 275 -109.01 20.70 -64.81
C THR A 275 -109.49 19.60 -65.76
N GLU A 276 -109.43 18.32 -65.36
CA GLU A 276 -109.96 17.20 -66.15
C GLU A 276 -111.50 17.24 -66.28
N ARG A 277 -112.21 17.84 -65.31
CA ARG A 277 -113.68 17.91 -65.28
C ARG A 277 -114.24 18.89 -66.32
N ASP A 278 -113.48 19.93 -66.67
CA ASP A 278 -113.91 20.97 -67.62
C ASP A 278 -113.64 20.62 -69.10
N ARG A 279 -112.94 19.52 -69.40
CA ARG A 279 -112.43 19.21 -70.75
C ARG A 279 -113.30 18.30 -71.62
N ILE A 280 -114.48 17.84 -71.16
CA ILE A 280 -115.30 16.81 -71.84
C ILE A 280 -116.54 17.38 -72.58
N SER A 281 -116.72 18.70 -72.70
CA SER A 281 -118.01 19.30 -73.16
C SER A 281 -118.01 20.08 -74.48
N GLU A 282 -117.16 19.82 -75.49
CA GLU A 282 -117.29 20.54 -76.77
C GLU A 282 -116.68 19.83 -78.00
N THR A 283 -117.48 19.16 -78.85
CA THR A 283 -117.09 18.89 -80.26
C THR A 283 -118.25 18.46 -81.20
N ILE A 284 -118.30 19.13 -82.38
CA ILE A 284 -118.87 18.78 -83.72
C ILE A 284 -120.20 19.46 -84.15
N PHE A 285 -120.11 20.46 -85.06
CA PHE A 285 -121.21 20.99 -85.91
C PHE A 285 -120.71 21.27 -87.34
N MET A 286 -121.37 20.73 -88.38
CA MET A 286 -121.05 20.92 -89.83
C MET A 286 -122.28 21.42 -90.61
N CYS A 287 -122.08 22.36 -91.56
CA CYS A 287 -123.15 22.97 -92.35
C CYS A 287 -123.68 22.09 -93.49
N PRO A 288 -124.97 22.20 -93.87
CA PRO A 288 -125.56 21.46 -94.99
C PRO A 288 -124.87 21.76 -96.34
N GLN A 289 -124.89 20.79 -97.25
CA GLN A 289 -124.27 20.89 -98.57
C GLN A 289 -124.84 22.09 -99.37
N GLY A 290 -123.96 22.90 -99.96
CA GLY A 290 -124.32 24.14 -100.68
C GLY A 290 -124.24 25.41 -99.83
N TRP A 291 -124.17 25.30 -98.50
CA TRP A 291 -123.97 26.40 -97.57
C TRP A 291 -122.48 26.60 -97.26
N LYS A 292 -122.06 27.85 -97.04
CA LYS A 292 -120.70 28.20 -96.61
C LYS A 292 -120.68 28.50 -95.12
N LYS A 293 -119.70 27.94 -94.41
CA LYS A 293 -119.58 28.04 -92.95
C LYS A 293 -118.71 29.22 -92.53
N LEU A 294 -119.16 29.96 -91.52
CA LEU A 294 -118.34 30.91 -90.76
C LEU A 294 -118.67 30.73 -89.26
N GLY A 295 -117.68 30.36 -88.45
CA GLY A 295 -117.87 30.06 -87.02
C GLY A 295 -118.78 28.86 -86.77
N SER A 296 -119.84 29.03 -85.98
CA SER A 296 -120.88 28.03 -85.72
C SER A 296 -122.09 28.15 -86.65
N SER A 297 -122.02 28.93 -87.74
CA SER A 297 -123.18 29.26 -88.57
C SER A 297 -122.97 29.11 -90.08
N CYS A 298 -124.05 29.02 -90.85
CA CYS A 298 -124.08 28.61 -92.26
C CYS A 298 -124.76 29.67 -93.16
N TYR A 299 -124.21 29.95 -94.35
CA TYR A 299 -124.70 30.98 -95.28
C TYR A 299 -124.97 30.43 -96.69
N TYR A 300 -126.00 30.92 -97.38
CA TYR A 300 -126.37 30.49 -98.73
C TYR A 300 -126.78 31.68 -99.61
N VAL A 301 -126.25 31.77 -100.83
CA VAL A 301 -126.64 32.79 -101.82
C VAL A 301 -127.45 32.11 -102.92
N SER A 302 -128.68 32.58 -103.14
CA SER A 302 -129.57 32.06 -104.18
C SER A 302 -129.18 32.61 -105.55
N THR A 303 -129.30 31.78 -106.58
CA THR A 303 -129.11 32.18 -107.99
C THR A 303 -130.39 32.66 -108.67
N GLU A 304 -131.53 32.62 -107.98
CA GLU A 304 -132.83 33.04 -108.49
C GLU A 304 -133.11 34.51 -108.15
N TYR A 305 -133.71 35.23 -109.10
CA TYR A 305 -134.12 36.63 -108.94
C TYR A 305 -135.55 36.68 -108.38
N LYS A 306 -135.72 37.22 -107.17
CA LYS A 306 -137.01 37.34 -106.48
C LYS A 306 -137.17 38.73 -105.88
N SER A 307 -138.39 39.11 -105.50
CA SER A 307 -138.59 40.31 -104.66
C SER A 307 -138.02 40.06 -103.25
N TRP A 308 -137.82 41.12 -102.44
CA TRP A 308 -137.29 40.97 -101.07
C TRP A 308 -138.16 40.04 -100.21
N GLU A 309 -139.48 40.16 -100.29
CA GLU A 309 -140.41 39.34 -99.50
C GLU A 309 -140.37 37.87 -99.92
N GLU A 310 -140.40 37.61 -101.24
CA GLU A 310 -140.26 36.26 -101.78
C GLU A 310 -138.87 35.66 -101.45
N SER A 311 -137.85 36.51 -101.40
CA SER A 311 -136.50 36.12 -101.00
C SER A 311 -136.46 35.71 -99.52
N ARG A 312 -137.02 36.53 -98.63
CA ARG A 312 -137.11 36.16 -97.21
C ARG A 312 -137.86 34.86 -97.01
N GLN A 313 -138.97 34.68 -97.73
CA GLN A 313 -139.74 33.45 -97.65
C GLN A 313 -138.94 32.24 -98.16
N ASP A 314 -138.14 32.37 -99.21
CA ASP A 314 -137.26 31.29 -99.68
C ASP A 314 -136.17 30.93 -98.64
N CYS A 315 -135.54 31.93 -98.00
CA CYS A 315 -134.61 31.66 -96.90
C CYS A 315 -135.27 30.90 -95.76
N ARG A 316 -136.48 31.31 -95.36
CA ARG A 316 -137.28 30.65 -94.33
C ARG A 316 -137.67 29.23 -94.70
N ASN A 317 -138.06 29.01 -95.96
CA ASN A 317 -138.35 27.67 -96.46
C ASN A 317 -137.12 26.74 -96.42
N ARG A 318 -135.89 27.30 -96.39
CA ARG A 318 -134.64 26.55 -96.25
C ARG A 318 -134.15 26.39 -94.81
N GLY A 319 -134.93 26.81 -93.80
CA GLY A 319 -134.55 26.74 -92.38
C GLY A 319 -133.59 27.86 -91.94
N ALA A 320 -133.54 28.95 -92.70
CA ALA A 320 -132.70 30.12 -92.49
C ALA A 320 -133.54 31.41 -92.48
N ASP A 321 -132.93 32.57 -92.32
CA ASP A 321 -133.56 33.86 -92.65
C ASP A 321 -132.62 34.67 -93.55
N LEU A 322 -133.06 35.81 -94.09
CA LEU A 322 -132.15 36.70 -94.82
C LEU A 322 -131.00 37.14 -93.91
N VAL A 323 -129.79 37.26 -94.47
CA VAL A 323 -128.58 37.47 -93.67
C VAL A 323 -128.62 38.76 -92.85
N VAL A 324 -128.28 38.65 -91.57
CA VAL A 324 -128.08 39.77 -90.63
C VAL A 324 -126.59 40.01 -90.45
N ILE A 325 -126.15 41.24 -90.73
CA ILE A 325 -124.73 41.60 -90.66
C ILE A 325 -124.49 42.45 -89.42
N ASN A 326 -123.95 41.81 -88.37
CA ASN A 326 -123.69 42.43 -87.06
C ASN A 326 -122.23 42.34 -86.58
N SER A 327 -121.31 41.88 -87.41
CA SER A 327 -119.87 41.94 -87.15
C SER A 327 -119.09 42.17 -88.44
N GLU A 328 -117.88 42.73 -88.31
CA GLU A 328 -116.97 42.97 -89.44
C GLU A 328 -116.61 41.66 -90.18
N ASP A 329 -116.41 40.58 -89.44
CA ASP A 329 -116.16 39.25 -90.00
C ASP A 329 -117.30 38.78 -90.91
N LYS A 330 -118.56 38.99 -90.49
CA LYS A 330 -119.74 38.64 -91.28
C LYS A 330 -119.90 39.53 -92.51
N GLN A 331 -119.67 40.84 -92.37
CA GLN A 331 -119.73 41.77 -93.50
C GLN A 331 -118.73 41.39 -94.59
N THR A 332 -117.49 41.10 -94.19
CA THR A 332 -116.42 40.74 -95.12
C THR A 332 -116.70 39.39 -95.79
N PHE A 333 -117.22 38.42 -95.03
CA PHE A 333 -117.58 37.11 -95.54
C PHE A 333 -118.76 37.16 -96.52
N VAL A 334 -119.83 37.91 -96.23
CA VAL A 334 -120.97 38.09 -97.13
C VAL A 334 -120.55 38.83 -98.40
N ASN A 335 -119.71 39.87 -98.30
CA ASN A 335 -119.14 40.55 -99.47
C ASN A 335 -118.35 39.59 -100.37
N TRP A 336 -117.51 38.73 -99.77
CA TRP A 336 -116.80 37.69 -100.51
C TRP A 336 -117.76 36.68 -101.15
N LEU A 337 -118.85 36.31 -100.46
CA LEU A 337 -119.82 35.33 -100.91
C LEU A 337 -120.70 35.84 -102.08
N CYS A 338 -121.03 37.13 -102.09
CA CYS A 338 -121.94 37.73 -103.09
C CYS A 338 -121.24 38.13 -104.40
N GLY A 339 -119.91 38.20 -104.43
CA GLY A 339 -119.11 38.37 -105.65
C GLY A 339 -119.46 39.61 -106.50
N VAL A 340 -119.03 39.62 -107.77
CA VAL A 340 -119.18 40.77 -108.71
C VAL A 340 -120.63 40.94 -109.25
N LYS A 341 -121.62 40.27 -108.64
CA LYS A 341 -123.04 40.43 -109.01
C LYS A 341 -123.62 41.59 -108.22
N ASN A 342 -124.09 42.60 -108.95
CA ASN A 342 -124.21 43.94 -108.41
C ASN A 342 -125.33 44.16 -107.36
N TYR A 343 -126.27 43.24 -107.15
CA TYR A 343 -127.38 43.45 -106.19
C TYR A 343 -127.87 42.13 -105.57
N VAL A 344 -127.83 42.03 -104.23
CA VAL A 344 -128.42 40.92 -103.45
C VAL A 344 -129.29 41.45 -102.31
N TRP A 345 -130.42 40.80 -102.04
CA TRP A 345 -131.25 41.08 -100.88
C TRP A 345 -130.61 40.52 -99.60
N ILE A 346 -130.54 41.39 -98.59
CA ILE A 346 -130.12 41.08 -97.22
C ILE A 346 -131.28 41.34 -96.24
N GLY A 347 -131.10 40.93 -94.99
CA GLY A 347 -132.17 40.95 -93.98
C GLY A 347 -132.51 42.33 -93.39
N LEU A 348 -132.18 43.44 -94.03
CA LEU A 348 -132.55 44.76 -93.52
C LEU A 348 -133.84 45.26 -94.18
N THR A 349 -134.79 45.71 -93.37
CA THR A 349 -136.09 46.22 -93.82
C THR A 349 -136.61 47.32 -92.90
N ASP A 350 -137.35 48.27 -93.46
CA ASP A 350 -138.12 49.28 -92.73
C ASP A 350 -139.64 49.14 -92.97
N SER A 351 -140.07 48.01 -93.55
CA SER A 351 -141.48 47.72 -93.90
C SER A 351 -142.49 47.90 -92.76
N ALA A 352 -142.05 47.77 -91.50
CA ALA A 352 -142.92 47.99 -90.34
C ALA A 352 -143.17 49.47 -90.04
N THR A 353 -142.20 50.34 -90.30
CA THR A 353 -142.28 51.79 -90.07
C THR A 353 -141.24 52.46 -90.96
N GLU A 354 -141.71 53.07 -92.06
CA GLU A 354 -140.87 53.75 -93.05
C GLU A 354 -139.89 54.70 -92.35
N GLY A 355 -138.60 54.59 -92.69
CA GLY A 355 -137.51 55.37 -92.07
C GLY A 355 -136.93 54.77 -90.78
N SER A 356 -137.49 53.67 -90.25
CA SER A 356 -136.95 52.93 -89.10
C SER A 356 -136.48 51.53 -89.50
N TRP A 357 -135.21 51.44 -89.93
CA TRP A 357 -134.58 50.19 -90.38
C TRP A 357 -134.34 49.21 -89.22
N LYS A 358 -134.74 47.96 -89.44
CA LYS A 358 -134.47 46.83 -88.54
C LYS A 358 -134.05 45.59 -89.31
N TRP A 359 -133.31 44.72 -88.65
CA TRP A 359 -132.95 43.42 -89.21
C TRP A 359 -134.12 42.44 -89.08
N VAL A 360 -134.11 41.38 -89.91
CA VAL A 360 -135.14 40.32 -89.88
C VAL A 360 -135.20 39.54 -88.56
N ASP A 361 -134.19 39.65 -87.69
CA ASP A 361 -134.13 39.09 -86.33
C ASP A 361 -134.61 40.06 -85.24
N ASP A 362 -135.27 41.16 -85.64
CA ASP A 362 -135.75 42.25 -84.79
C ASP A 362 -134.66 43.01 -84.02
N THR A 363 -133.39 42.81 -84.35
CA THR A 363 -132.32 43.66 -83.81
C THR A 363 -132.33 45.05 -84.48
N PRO A 364 -132.17 46.13 -83.70
CA PRO A 364 -132.04 47.47 -84.25
C PRO A 364 -130.72 47.62 -85.01
N LEU A 365 -130.71 48.41 -86.08
CA LEU A 365 -129.50 48.72 -86.83
C LEU A 365 -128.54 49.59 -85.99
N ASN A 366 -127.68 48.95 -85.20
CA ASN A 366 -126.72 49.62 -84.30
C ASN A 366 -125.36 49.93 -84.97
N THR A 367 -125.05 49.26 -86.08
CA THR A 367 -123.78 49.36 -86.80
C THR A 367 -124.07 49.47 -88.29
N THR A 368 -123.57 50.52 -88.94
CA THR A 368 -123.81 50.78 -90.35
C THR A 368 -122.51 50.82 -91.14
N TYR A 369 -122.40 49.98 -92.16
CA TYR A 369 -121.23 49.89 -93.04
C TYR A 369 -121.48 50.64 -94.37
N TRP A 370 -121.81 51.93 -94.28
CA TRP A 370 -122.06 52.80 -95.43
C TRP A 370 -120.74 53.12 -96.17
N ASN A 371 -120.78 53.18 -97.50
CA ASN A 371 -119.68 53.75 -98.28
C ASN A 371 -119.65 55.29 -98.13
N SER A 372 -118.44 55.87 -98.18
CA SER A 372 -118.23 57.32 -98.03
C SER A 372 -119.05 58.13 -99.04
N GLY A 373 -119.84 59.10 -98.56
CA GLY A 373 -120.69 59.97 -99.39
C GLY A 373 -122.16 59.53 -99.53
N GLN A 374 -122.59 58.49 -98.83
CA GLN A 374 -123.98 58.02 -98.82
C GLN A 374 -124.70 58.37 -97.49
N PRO A 375 -126.01 58.65 -97.52
CA PRO A 375 -126.93 58.47 -98.66
C PRO A 375 -127.02 59.70 -99.59
N ASP A 376 -126.77 59.51 -100.90
CA ASP A 376 -127.11 60.45 -101.98
C ASP A 376 -127.61 59.71 -103.23
N SER A 377 -128.36 60.40 -104.11
CA SER A 377 -129.23 59.80 -105.12
C SER A 377 -128.54 59.23 -106.38
N MET A 378 -127.31 58.69 -106.30
CA MET A 378 -126.70 57.98 -107.45
C MET A 378 -125.60 56.97 -107.05
N CYS A 379 -126.02 55.71 -106.78
CA CYS A 379 -125.41 54.38 -107.05
C CYS A 379 -123.92 54.10 -106.69
N CYS A 380 -123.47 53.01 -106.05
CA CYS A 380 -123.99 51.71 -105.53
C CYS A 380 -123.14 51.31 -104.30
N PHE A 381 -123.56 50.56 -103.27
CA PHE A 381 -124.66 49.63 -103.07
C PHE A 381 -125.77 50.29 -102.24
N SER A 382 -126.80 50.73 -102.96
CA SER A 382 -127.84 51.67 -102.55
C SER A 382 -129.08 50.98 -102.00
N TYR A 383 -129.70 51.51 -100.95
CA TYR A 383 -131.11 51.23 -100.63
C TYR A 383 -131.96 51.77 -101.77
N ARG A 384 -132.20 50.93 -102.79
CA ARG A 384 -133.19 51.26 -103.79
C ARG A 384 -134.55 50.95 -103.19
N TYR A 385 -135.21 52.04 -102.84
CA TYR A 385 -136.63 52.22 -102.64
C TYR A 385 -137.50 51.12 -103.25
N TRP A 386 -138.46 50.69 -102.44
CA TRP A 386 -139.68 50.02 -102.83
C TRP A 386 -140.33 50.77 -104.00
N ASN A 387 -140.06 50.33 -105.23
CA ASN A 387 -140.79 50.75 -106.41
C ASN A 387 -141.09 49.48 -107.21
N SER A 388 -142.37 49.14 -107.26
CA SER A 388 -142.92 47.93 -107.85
C SER A 388 -142.32 47.65 -109.23
N GLY A 389 -141.56 46.54 -109.36
CA GLY A 389 -141.29 45.94 -110.67
C GLY A 389 -139.88 45.43 -111.00
N GLN A 390 -138.92 45.28 -110.08
CA GLN A 390 -137.59 44.67 -110.37
C GLN A 390 -137.25 43.51 -109.43
N SER A 391 -136.65 42.44 -109.97
CA SER A 391 -136.28 41.20 -109.27
C SER A 391 -134.76 41.07 -109.15
N ASP A 392 -134.24 40.76 -107.95
CA ASP A 392 -132.80 40.62 -107.61
C ASP A 392 -132.51 39.31 -106.85
N SER A 393 -131.24 38.87 -106.81
CA SER A 393 -130.82 37.65 -106.06
C SER A 393 -130.82 37.83 -104.54
N MET A 394 -130.80 36.77 -103.70
CA MET A 394 -130.85 36.87 -102.22
C MET A 394 -129.71 36.15 -101.48
N CYS A 395 -129.44 36.54 -100.23
CA CYS A 395 -128.52 35.82 -99.33
C CYS A 395 -129.18 35.42 -97.98
N CYS A 396 -129.17 34.12 -97.67
CA CYS A 396 -129.74 33.50 -96.48
C CYS A 396 -128.67 33.08 -95.45
N PHE A 397 -129.04 33.00 -94.17
CA PHE A 397 -128.20 32.61 -93.04
C PHE A 397 -128.95 31.75 -92.02
N SER A 398 -128.30 30.68 -91.54
CA SER A 398 -128.80 29.71 -90.54
C SER A 398 -127.80 29.57 -89.38
#